data_AF-A0A943FY16-F1
#
_entry.id   AF-A0A943FY16-F1
#
_cell.length_a   1.000
_cell.length_b   1.000
_cell.length_c   1.000
_cell.angle_alpha   90.00
_cell.angle_beta   90.00
_cell.angle_gamma   90.00
#
_symmetry.space_group_name_H-M   'P 1'
#
loop_
_entity.id
_entity.type
_entity.pdbx_description
1 polymer ?
#
loop_
_entity_poly.entity_id
_entity_poly.type
_entity_poly.pdbx_seq_one_letter_code
_entity_poly.pdbx_strand_id
1 'polypeptide(L)'
;MEFAEKLITLRKSRELTQEQLAEQLNVSRQSISKWESGQVIPEVEKIVELSKVFDVTVDYLLKPSEIDELSVKTEILEQQQQQMLVREQKRTQISKNIMYSIGIYLIFFAVYFIGHFYFEIWNASVILAELLIATAIVVFVWVRSFSDKS
;
A
#
# COMPACT_ATOMS: atom_id res chain seq x y z
N MET A 1 16.58 4.07 -10.46
CA MET A 1 17.32 4.21 -11.71
C MET A 1 17.95 2.89 -12.09
N GLU A 2 17.45 2.31 -13.17
CA GLU A 2 18.12 1.17 -13.81
C GLU A 2 19.40 1.61 -14.52
N PHE A 3 20.27 0.65 -14.84
CA PHE A 3 21.52 0.85 -15.58
C PHE A 3 21.35 1.77 -16.81
N ALA A 4 20.28 1.55 -17.58
CA ALA A 4 19.95 2.32 -18.78
C ALA A 4 19.77 3.83 -18.49
N GLU A 5 19.04 4.17 -17.43
CA GLU A 5 18.80 5.55 -17.02
C GLU A 5 20.09 6.21 -16.50
N LYS A 6 20.91 5.46 -15.76
CA LYS A 6 22.22 5.93 -15.30
C LYS A 6 23.14 6.22 -16.47
N LEU A 7 23.17 5.35 -17.48
CA LEU A 7 23.97 5.53 -18.69
C LEU A 7 23.57 6.79 -19.45
N ILE A 8 22.26 7.01 -19.65
CA ILE A 8 21.74 8.24 -20.27
C ILE A 8 22.18 9.47 -19.48
N THR A 9 22.06 9.41 -18.15
CA THR A 9 22.37 10.53 -17.25
C THR A 9 23.85 10.89 -17.31
N LEU A 10 24.74 9.89 -17.23
CA LEU A 10 26.19 10.07 -17.33
C LEU A 10 26.63 10.57 -18.71
N ARG A 11 26.02 10.07 -19.78
CA ARG A 11 26.29 10.55 -21.14
C ARG A 11 25.91 12.02 -21.28
N LYS A 12 24.70 12.38 -20.85
CA LYS A 12 24.20 13.76 -20.91
C LYS A 12 24.98 14.71 -20.01
N SER A 13 25.43 14.28 -18.83
CA SER A 13 26.23 15.12 -17.94
C SER A 13 27.62 15.43 -18.49
N ARG A 14 28.11 14.63 -19.45
CA ARG A 14 29.34 14.89 -20.21
C ARG A 14 29.07 15.48 -21.60
N GLU A 15 27.83 15.86 -21.89
CA GLU A 15 27.40 16.46 -23.17
C GLU A 15 27.73 15.60 -24.41
N LEU A 16 27.88 14.28 -24.24
CA LEU A 16 28.24 13.37 -25.32
C LEU A 16 27.01 12.96 -26.13
N THR A 17 27.15 12.83 -27.44
CA THR A 17 26.16 12.15 -28.29
C THR A 17 26.30 10.63 -28.19
N GLN A 18 25.26 9.89 -28.60
CA GLN A 18 25.33 8.42 -28.64
C GLN A 18 26.44 7.94 -29.58
N GLU A 19 26.62 8.60 -30.73
CA GLU A 19 27.73 8.37 -31.66
C GLU A 19 29.10 8.58 -31.00
N GLN A 20 29.30 9.69 -30.29
CA GLN A 20 30.59 9.98 -29.64
C GLN A 20 30.93 8.97 -28.55
N LEU A 21 29.93 8.56 -27.75
CA LEU A 21 30.12 7.51 -26.75
C LEU A 21 30.42 6.16 -27.40
N ALA A 22 29.76 5.84 -28.51
CA ALA A 22 29.99 4.62 -29.27
C ALA A 22 31.42 4.55 -29.82
N GLU A 23 31.93 5.67 -30.33
CA GLU A 23 33.31 5.80 -30.81
C GLU A 23 34.33 5.58 -29.69
N GLN A 24 34.13 6.19 -28.51
CA GLN A 24 35.02 6.02 -27.36
C GLN A 24 35.08 4.58 -26.83
N LEU A 25 33.97 3.85 -26.92
CA LEU A 25 33.86 2.46 -26.48
C LEU A 25 34.13 1.44 -27.60
N ASN A 26 34.45 1.91 -28.81
CA ASN A 26 34.63 1.10 -30.01
C ASN A 26 33.46 0.12 -30.24
N VAL A 27 32.22 0.63 -30.15
CA VAL A 27 30.98 -0.11 -30.42
C VAL A 27 30.12 0.63 -31.44
N SER A 28 29.09 -0.04 -31.96
CA SER A 28 28.12 0.63 -32.83
C SER A 28 27.19 1.55 -32.03
N ARG A 29 26.78 2.66 -32.62
CA ARG A 29 25.76 3.55 -32.03
C ARG A 29 24.45 2.83 -31.69
N GLN A 30 24.09 1.83 -32.49
CA GLN A 30 22.93 0.96 -32.22
C GLN A 30 23.09 0.21 -30.88
N SER A 31 24.30 -0.18 -30.50
CA SER A 31 24.58 -0.83 -29.21
C SER A 31 24.31 0.12 -28.06
N ILE A 32 24.80 1.36 -28.14
CA ILE A 32 24.52 2.41 -27.14
C ILE A 32 23.01 2.66 -27.01
N SER A 33 22.30 2.78 -28.13
CA SER A 33 20.84 2.98 -28.13
C SER A 33 20.10 1.80 -27.46
N LYS A 34 20.52 0.56 -27.71
CA LYS A 34 19.96 -0.63 -27.05
C LYS A 34 20.25 -0.67 -25.55
N TRP A 35 21.43 -0.22 -25.13
CA TRP A 35 21.79 -0.13 -23.71
C TRP A 35 21.01 0.97 -22.99
N GLU A 36 20.89 2.15 -23.61
CA GLU A 36 20.11 3.29 -23.07
C GLU A 36 18.61 3.04 -23.06
N SER A 37 18.10 2.16 -23.93
CA SER A 37 16.69 1.75 -23.92
C SER A 37 16.40 0.53 -23.04
N GLY A 38 17.42 -0.02 -22.36
CA GLY A 38 17.27 -1.20 -21.50
C GLY A 38 16.98 -2.51 -22.24
N GLN A 39 17.05 -2.53 -23.58
CA GLN A 39 16.78 -3.72 -24.39
C GLN A 39 17.86 -4.79 -24.23
N VAL A 40 19.11 -4.36 -24.01
CA VAL A 40 20.27 -5.24 -23.86
C VAL A 40 21.19 -4.66 -22.79
N ILE A 41 21.70 -5.52 -21.91
CA ILE A 41 22.74 -5.13 -20.94
C ILE A 41 24.12 -5.34 -21.59
N PRO A 42 25.05 -4.37 -21.52
CA PRO A 42 26.40 -4.53 -22.03
C PRO A 42 27.17 -5.65 -21.33
N GLU A 43 28.17 -6.20 -22.02
CA GLU A 43 29.08 -7.18 -21.46
C GLU A 43 29.93 -6.57 -20.33
N VAL A 44 30.43 -7.43 -19.43
CA VAL A 44 31.21 -7.01 -18.24
C VAL A 44 32.40 -6.14 -18.63
N GLU A 45 33.09 -6.47 -19.72
CA GLU A 45 34.22 -5.69 -20.25
C GLU A 45 33.79 -4.26 -20.62
N LYS A 46 32.63 -4.11 -21.28
CA LYS A 46 32.07 -2.80 -21.63
C LYS A 46 31.58 -2.03 -20.43
N ILE A 47 31.08 -2.70 -19.40
CA ILE A 47 30.73 -2.06 -18.12
C ILE A 47 31.98 -1.48 -17.44
N VAL A 48 33.10 -2.19 -17.46
CA VAL A 48 34.38 -1.71 -16.92
C VAL A 48 34.94 -0.54 -17.75
N GLU A 49 34.81 -0.59 -19.07
CA GLU A 49 35.19 0.56 -19.93
C GLU A 49 34.31 1.78 -19.65
N LEU A 50 32.99 1.59 -19.53
CA LEU A 50 32.05 2.65 -19.17
C LEU A 50 32.40 3.30 -17.82
N SER A 51 32.77 2.49 -16.83
CA SER A 51 33.16 3.00 -15.51
C SER A 51 34.39 3.90 -15.59
N LYS A 52 35.36 3.56 -16.45
CA LYS A 52 36.55 4.39 -16.72
C LYS A 52 36.22 5.65 -17.51
N VAL A 53 35.39 5.55 -18.56
CA VAL A 53 34.98 6.69 -19.39
C VAL A 53 34.26 7.73 -18.53
N PHE A 54 33.38 7.29 -17.64
CA PHE A 54 32.58 8.18 -16.80
C PHE A 54 33.18 8.50 -15.44
N ASP A 55 34.34 7.92 -15.10
CA ASP A 55 35.02 8.07 -13.80
C ASP A 55 34.11 7.73 -12.61
N VAL A 56 33.41 6.60 -12.72
CA VAL A 56 32.52 6.05 -11.69
C VAL A 56 32.91 4.61 -11.38
N THR A 57 32.46 4.10 -10.24
CA THR A 57 32.66 2.68 -9.91
C THR A 57 31.70 1.80 -10.73
N VAL A 58 32.13 0.58 -11.04
CA VAL A 58 31.25 -0.44 -11.64
C VAL A 58 30.02 -0.68 -10.77
N ASP A 59 30.21 -0.63 -9.45
CA ASP A 59 29.14 -0.74 -8.45
C ASP A 59 28.06 0.33 -8.64
N TYR A 60 28.46 1.58 -8.90
CA TYR A 60 27.53 2.67 -9.17
C TYR A 60 26.72 2.46 -10.46
N LEU A 61 27.33 1.88 -11.50
CA LEU A 61 26.62 1.59 -12.76
C LEU A 61 25.58 0.47 -12.58
N LEU A 62 25.90 -0.54 -11.79
CA LEU A 62 25.09 -1.77 -11.68
C LEU A 62 24.08 -1.77 -10.53
N LYS A 63 24.43 -1.21 -9.37
CA LYS A 63 23.49 -1.16 -8.24
C LYS A 63 22.43 -0.10 -8.48
N PRO A 64 21.22 -0.22 -7.93
CA PRO A 64 20.31 0.92 -7.76
C PRO A 64 21.03 2.06 -7.03
N SER A 65 20.74 3.32 -7.33
CA SER A 65 21.36 4.41 -6.55
C SER A 65 20.83 4.35 -5.11
N GLU A 66 21.65 4.73 -4.11
CA GLU A 66 21.19 4.81 -2.71
C GLU A 66 19.94 5.72 -2.58
N ILE A 67 19.79 6.69 -3.48
CA ILE A 67 18.63 7.58 -3.60
C ILE A 67 17.37 6.80 -4.01
N ASP A 68 17.49 5.82 -4.91
CA ASP A 68 16.39 4.93 -5.28
C ASP A 68 16.02 3.98 -4.16
N GLU A 69 17.01 3.42 -3.45
CA GLU A 69 16.74 2.57 -2.30
C GLU A 69 16.03 3.36 -1.18
N LEU A 70 16.44 4.61 -0.97
CA LEU A 70 15.82 5.49 0.01
C LEU A 70 14.40 5.92 -0.40
N SER A 71 14.17 6.20 -1.69
CA SER A 71 12.83 6.55 -2.19
C SER A 71 11.87 5.36 -2.08
N VAL A 72 12.30 4.16 -2.48
CA VAL A 72 11.52 2.92 -2.33
C VAL A 72 11.23 2.64 -0.85
N LYS A 73 12.22 2.77 0.03
CA LYS A 73 12.01 2.59 1.47
C LYS A 73 11.04 3.61 2.06
N THR A 74 11.08 4.86 1.58
CA THR A 74 10.16 5.92 2.00
C THR A 74 8.74 5.62 1.53
N GLU A 75 8.57 5.21 0.27
CA GLU A 75 7.28 4.82 -0.28
C GLU A 75 6.66 3.64 0.49
N ILE A 76 7.47 2.60 0.79
CA ILE A 76 7.03 1.46 1.60
C ILE A 76 6.59 1.92 2.99
N LEU A 77 7.33 2.83 3.63
CA LEU A 77 7.00 3.35 4.95
C LEU A 77 5.69 4.15 4.93
N GLU A 78 5.50 5.01 3.92
CA GLU A 78 4.27 5.77 3.73
C GLU A 78 3.07 4.85 3.50
N GLN A 79 3.23 3.82 2.65
CA GLN A 79 2.18 2.81 2.44
C GLN A 79 1.85 2.05 3.74
N GLN A 80 2.85 1.66 4.52
CA GLN A 80 2.63 1.03 5.83
C GLN A 80 1.89 1.97 6.79
N GLN A 81 2.24 3.25 6.82
CA GLN A 81 1.58 4.25 7.65
C GLN A 81 0.12 4.45 7.24
N GLN A 82 -0.16 4.57 5.94
CA GLN A 82 -1.53 4.66 5.43
C GLN A 82 -2.35 3.42 5.80
N GLN A 83 -1.77 2.22 5.65
CA GLN A 83 -2.43 0.99 6.07
C GLN A 83 -2.72 0.95 7.57
N MET A 84 -1.82 1.47 8.42
CA MET A 84 -2.06 1.57 9.87
C MET A 84 -3.23 2.51 10.18
N LEU A 85 -3.28 3.69 9.56
CA LEU A 85 -4.37 4.65 9.77
C LEU A 85 -5.74 4.07 9.36
N VAL A 86 -5.81 3.39 8.21
CA VAL A 86 -7.03 2.70 7.75
C VAL A 86 -7.46 1.61 8.74
N ARG A 87 -6.50 0.84 9.29
CA ARG A 87 -6.79 -0.19 10.30
C ARG A 87 -7.33 0.42 11.59
N GLU A 88 -6.75 1.52 12.07
CA GLU A 88 -7.23 2.23 13.27
C GLU A 88 -8.63 2.80 13.10
N GLN A 89 -8.90 3.42 11.95
CA GLN A 89 -10.24 3.90 11.61
C GLN A 89 -11.24 2.73 11.58
N LYS A 90 -10.90 1.61 10.94
CA LYS A 90 -11.75 0.41 10.92
C LYS A 90 -11.99 -0.13 12.33
N ARG A 91 -10.96 -0.22 13.18
CA ARG A 91 -11.09 -0.63 14.59
C ARG A 91 -12.03 0.28 15.36
N THR A 92 -11.88 1.60 15.20
CA THR A 92 -12.71 2.60 15.88
C THR A 92 -14.17 2.54 15.44
N GLN A 93 -14.42 2.27 14.16
CA GLN A 93 -15.78 2.08 13.65
C GLN A 93 -16.40 0.79 14.19
N ILE A 94 -15.65 -0.31 14.21
CA ILE A 94 -16.11 -1.57 14.80
C ILE A 94 -16.41 -1.39 16.29
N SER A 95 -15.54 -0.71 17.05
CA SER A 95 -15.77 -0.49 18.48
C SER A 95 -17.01 0.36 18.75
N LYS A 96 -17.29 1.37 17.92
CA LYS A 96 -18.54 2.16 18.00
C LYS A 96 -19.77 1.29 17.74
N ASN A 97 -19.76 0.46 16.71
CA ASN A 97 -20.87 -0.44 16.41
C ASN A 97 -21.13 -1.46 17.54
N ILE A 98 -20.07 -2.00 18.13
CA ILE A 98 -20.18 -2.88 19.30
C ILE A 98 -20.82 -2.13 20.47
N MET A 99 -20.37 -0.90 20.75
CA MET A 99 -20.92 -0.05 21.82
C MET A 99 -22.43 0.18 21.64
N TYR A 100 -22.88 0.56 20.44
CA TYR A 100 -24.30 0.75 20.14
C TYR A 100 -25.11 -0.54 20.30
N SER A 101 -24.55 -1.67 19.85
CA SER A 101 -25.20 -2.99 19.98
C SER A 101 -25.41 -3.36 21.45
N ILE A 102 -24.39 -3.15 22.30
CA ILE A 102 -24.50 -3.36 23.75
C ILE A 102 -25.58 -2.47 24.35
N GLY A 103 -25.58 -1.17 23.99
CA GLY A 103 -26.59 -0.22 24.46
C GLY A 103 -28.03 -0.65 24.11
N ILE A 104 -28.25 -1.15 22.89
CA ILE A 104 -29.56 -1.67 22.45
C ILE A 104 -30.00 -2.83 23.36
N TYR A 105 -29.16 -3.84 23.57
CA TYR A 105 -29.52 -4.97 24.42
C TYR A 105 -29.74 -4.58 25.89
N LEU A 106 -29.01 -3.59 26.41
CA LEU A 106 -29.24 -3.08 27.76
C LEU A 106 -30.61 -2.41 27.90
N ILE A 107 -31.06 -1.68 26.88
CA ILE A 107 -32.40 -1.07 26.88
C ILE A 107 -33.48 -2.15 26.86
N PHE A 108 -33.38 -3.13 25.96
CA PHE A 108 -34.32 -4.26 25.92
C PHE A 108 -34.32 -5.05 27.24
N PHE A 109 -33.14 -5.29 27.83
CA PHE A 109 -33.03 -5.94 29.13
C PHE A 109 -33.70 -5.13 30.26
N ALA A 110 -33.57 -3.81 30.26
CA ALA A 110 -34.23 -2.96 31.25
C ALA A 110 -35.77 -2.99 31.10
N VAL A 111 -36.27 -2.96 29.86
CA VAL A 111 -37.72 -3.08 29.56
C VAL A 111 -38.24 -4.44 30.02
N TYR A 112 -37.51 -5.51 29.71
CA TYR A 112 -37.79 -6.86 30.20
C TYR A 112 -37.88 -6.90 31.73
N PHE A 113 -36.86 -6.37 32.42
CA PHE A 113 -36.78 -6.41 33.87
C PHE A 113 -37.94 -5.66 34.55
N ILE A 114 -38.26 -4.44 34.08
CA ILE A 114 -39.38 -3.64 34.59
C ILE A 114 -40.70 -4.36 34.29
N GLY A 115 -40.91 -4.80 33.05
CA GLY A 115 -42.12 -5.52 32.70
C GLY A 115 -42.33 -6.75 33.57
N HIS A 116 -41.26 -7.53 33.81
CA HIS A 116 -41.34 -8.77 34.56
C HIS A 116 -41.70 -8.53 36.00
N PHE A 117 -41.11 -7.50 36.60
CA PHE A 117 -41.35 -7.16 38.00
C PHE A 117 -42.74 -6.56 38.25
N TYR A 118 -43.28 -5.77 37.31
CA TYR A 118 -44.51 -5.00 37.54
C TYR A 118 -45.77 -5.58 36.90
N PHE A 119 -45.66 -6.36 35.82
CA PHE A 119 -46.82 -6.70 34.99
C PHE A 119 -47.11 -8.21 34.86
N GLU A 120 -46.21 -9.12 35.24
CA GLU A 120 -46.40 -10.59 35.11
C GLU A 120 -46.76 -11.09 33.68
N ILE A 121 -46.63 -10.27 32.63
CA ILE A 121 -47.00 -10.59 31.23
C ILE A 121 -45.96 -11.53 30.54
N TRP A 122 -44.92 -11.96 31.25
CA TRP A 122 -43.72 -12.53 30.61
C TRP A 122 -43.80 -14.04 30.47
N ASN A 123 -44.12 -14.48 29.25
CA ASN A 123 -44.02 -15.86 28.81
C ASN A 123 -42.83 -16.04 27.85
N ALA A 124 -42.39 -17.28 27.67
CA ALA A 124 -41.24 -17.61 26.81
C ALA A 124 -41.36 -17.07 25.37
N SER A 125 -42.58 -16.99 24.82
CA SER A 125 -42.85 -16.42 23.50
C SER A 125 -42.58 -14.91 23.40
N VAL A 126 -42.87 -14.15 24.46
CA VAL A 126 -42.64 -12.70 24.52
C VAL A 126 -41.14 -12.41 24.59
N ILE A 127 -40.42 -13.17 25.43
CA ILE A 127 -38.96 -13.08 25.55
C ILE A 127 -38.28 -13.39 24.22
N LEU A 128 -38.74 -14.44 23.52
CA LEU A 128 -38.22 -14.80 22.20
C LEU A 128 -38.46 -13.69 21.17
N ALA A 129 -39.66 -13.10 21.14
CA ALA A 129 -40.00 -12.03 20.21
C ALA A 129 -39.13 -10.77 20.43
N GLU A 130 -38.90 -10.36 21.68
CA GLU A 130 -38.04 -9.22 21.99
C GLU A 130 -36.58 -9.46 21.58
N LEU A 131 -36.04 -10.64 21.84
CA LEU A 131 -34.69 -11.01 21.40
C LEU A 131 -34.57 -10.98 19.87
N LEU A 132 -35.58 -11.48 19.14
CA LEU A 132 -35.60 -11.43 17.68
C LEU A 132 -35.66 -9.99 17.15
N ILE A 133 -36.41 -9.11 17.79
CA ILE A 133 -36.47 -7.68 17.40
C ILE A 133 -35.11 -7.01 17.67
N ALA A 134 -34.53 -7.20 18.86
CA ALA A 134 -33.24 -6.62 19.22
C ALA A 134 -32.12 -7.09 18.27
N THR A 135 -32.09 -8.40 17.97
CA THR A 135 -31.11 -8.97 17.01
C THR A 135 -31.31 -8.43 15.60
N ALA A 136 -32.56 -8.29 15.12
CA ALA A 136 -32.85 -7.71 13.81
C ALA A 136 -32.35 -6.25 13.68
N ILE A 137 -32.54 -5.44 14.73
CA ILE A 137 -32.05 -4.06 14.77
C ILE A 137 -30.52 -4.02 14.73
N VAL A 138 -29.85 -4.87 15.51
CA VAL A 138 -28.38 -4.94 15.52
C VAL A 138 -27.84 -5.37 14.14
N VAL A 139 -28.45 -6.38 13.52
CA VAL A 139 -28.08 -6.81 12.16
C VAL A 139 -28.25 -5.66 11.17
N PHE A 140 -29.35 -4.91 11.24
CA PHE A 140 -29.58 -3.75 10.37
C PHE A 140 -28.51 -2.66 10.54
N VAL A 141 -28.16 -2.31 11.78
CA VAL A 141 -27.10 -1.34 12.08
C VAL A 141 -25.76 -1.80 11.50
N TRP A 142 -25.44 -3.09 11.63
CA TRP A 142 -24.22 -3.66 11.07
C TRP A 142 -24.25 -3.63 9.54
N VAL A 143 -25.31 -4.10 8.88
CA VAL A 143 -25.46 -4.10 7.41
C VAL A 143 -25.31 -2.69 6.85
N ARG A 144 -25.98 -1.69 7.45
CA ARG A 144 -25.86 -0.29 7.02
C ARG A 144 -24.43 0.24 7.18
N SER A 145 -23.78 -0.07 8.31
CA SER A 145 -22.39 0.35 8.55
C SER A 145 -21.37 -0.27 7.59
N PHE A 146 -21.66 -1.47 7.06
CA PHE A 146 -20.86 -2.09 6.01
C PHE A 146 -21.21 -1.56 4.61
N SER A 147 -22.49 -1.25 4.34
CA SER A 147 -22.96 -0.76 3.03
C SER A 147 -22.46 0.65 2.71
N ASP A 148 -22.32 1.54 3.69
CA ASP A 148 -21.79 2.91 3.48
C ASP A 148 -20.28 2.93 3.12
N LYS A 149 -19.63 1.76 2.96
CA LYS A 149 -18.20 1.62 2.68
C LYS A 149 -17.87 0.88 1.37
N SER A 150 -18.88 0.40 0.65
CA SER A 150 -18.76 -0.18 -0.70
C SER A 150 -18.92 0.91 -1.75
#